data_AF-A0A7X9GAV7-F1
#
_entry.id   AF-A0A7X9GAV7-F1
#
_cell.length_a   1.000
_cell.length_b   1.000
_cell.length_c   1.000
_cell.angle_alpha   90.00
_cell.angle_beta   90.00
_cell.angle_gamma   90.00
#
_symmetry.space_group_name_H-M   'P 1'
#
loop_
_entity.id
_entity.type
_entity.pdbx_description
1 polymer ?
#
loop_
_entity_poly.entity_id
_entity_poly.type
_entity_poly.pdbx_seq_one_letter_code
_entity_poly.pdbx_strand_id
1 'polypeptide(L)'
;MFKIAVGNLGFTPAAFYSSSPYEIGMAIEGFNNNKKENFYLSQTMMINSIGVFFGGKKFKPVDPFIKEKVHEVVTLESKSETFEYLRNKFERR
;
A
#
# COMPACT_ATOMS: atom_id res chain seq x y z
N MET A 1 -3.41 18.67 24.39
CA MET A 1 -2.26 17.82 24.02
C MET A 1 -2.30 16.47 24.75
N PHE A 2 -2.36 16.44 26.09
CA PHE A 2 -2.39 15.22 26.90
C PHE A 2 -3.46 14.20 26.51
N LYS A 3 -4.72 14.64 26.35
CA LYS A 3 -5.87 13.78 26.00
C LYS A 3 -5.74 13.11 24.62
N ILE A 4 -5.03 13.76 23.69
CA ILE A 4 -4.82 13.27 22.32
C ILE A 4 -3.70 12.22 22.30
N ALA A 5 -2.62 12.45 23.05
CA ALA A 5 -1.52 11.50 23.16
C ALA A 5 -1.92 10.25 23.94
N VAL A 6 -2.50 10.41 25.13
CA VAL A 6 -2.86 9.28 26.00
C VAL A 6 -4.05 8.49 25.44
N GLY A 7 -5.08 9.17 24.90
CA GLY A 7 -6.29 8.53 24.40
C GLY A 7 -6.12 7.78 23.08
N ASN A 8 -5.34 8.32 22.13
CA ASN A 8 -5.21 7.69 20.81
C ASN A 8 -4.03 6.70 20.72
N LEU A 9 -2.97 6.88 21.52
CA LEU A 9 -1.83 5.95 21.56
C LEU A 9 -2.09 4.74 22.48
N GLY A 10 -3.20 4.73 23.21
CA GLY A 10 -3.56 3.63 24.12
C GLY A 10 -2.76 3.61 25.43
N PHE A 11 -2.06 4.70 25.78
CA PHE A 11 -1.37 4.78 27.05
C PHE A 11 -2.34 5.00 28.20
N THR A 12 -2.02 4.47 29.37
CA THR A 12 -2.58 5.01 30.61
C THR A 12 -1.86 6.33 30.94
N PRO A 13 -2.52 7.30 31.59
CA PRO A 13 -1.86 8.54 32.00
C PRO A 13 -0.55 8.33 32.76
N ALA A 14 -0.51 7.32 33.64
CA ALA A 14 0.68 6.96 34.41
C ALA A 14 1.84 6.48 33.53
N ALA A 15 1.55 5.61 32.55
CA ALA A 15 2.56 5.10 31.62
C ALA A 15 3.14 6.24 30.74
N PHE A 16 2.33 7.22 30.38
CA PHE A 16 2.78 8.37 29.61
C PHE A 16 3.75 9.25 30.40
N TYR A 17 3.46 9.52 31.68
CA TYR A 17 4.34 10.32 32.54
C TYR A 17 5.63 9.59 32.95
N SER A 18 5.63 8.25 32.94
CA SER A 18 6.83 7.45 33.21
C SER A 18 7.71 7.21 31.97
N SER A 19 7.24 7.59 30.78
CA SER A 19 7.97 7.39 29.52
C SER A 19 8.89 8.57 29.22
N SER A 20 10.04 8.27 28.63
CA SER A 20 10.94 9.28 28.09
C SER A 20 10.36 9.94 26.83
N PRO A 21 10.78 11.17 26.49
CA PRO A 21 10.39 11.81 25.23
C PRO A 21 10.71 10.96 23.99
N TYR A 22 11.78 10.16 24.04
CA TYR A 22 12.17 9.26 22.96
C TYR A 22 11.16 8.12 22.77
N GLU A 23 10.74 7.45 23.85
CA GLU A 23 9.73 6.39 23.81
C GLU A 23 8.37 6.91 23.32
N ILE A 24 8.00 8.11 23.75
CA ILE A 24 6.79 8.78 23.27
C ILE A 24 6.90 9.08 21.77
N GLY A 25 8.08 9.52 21.30
CA GLY A 25 8.36 9.74 19.89
C GLY A 25 8.17 8.47 19.04
N MET A 26 8.76 7.35 19.48
CA MET A 26 8.59 6.06 18.82
C MET A 26 7.13 5.60 18.81
N ALA A 27 6.39 5.80 19.90
CA ALA A 27 4.98 5.44 19.96
C ALA A 27 4.13 6.25 18.96
N ILE A 28 4.41 7.56 18.82
CA ILE A 28 3.74 8.42 17.85
C ILE A 28 4.06 7.98 16.41
N GLU A 29 5.32 7.64 16.13
CA GLU A 29 5.74 7.15 14.82
C GLU A 29 5.05 5.83 14.48
N GLY A 30 5.06 4.86 15.40
CA GLY A 30 4.38 3.58 15.23
C GLY A 30 2.88 3.75 15.01
N PHE A 31 2.23 4.66 15.74
CA PHE A 31 0.81 4.97 15.54
C PHE A 31 0.52 5.56 14.16
N ASN A 32 1.35 6.48 13.68
CA ASN A 32 1.20 7.06 12.34
C ASN A 32 1.43 6.02 11.24
N ASN A 33 2.40 5.11 11.43
CA ASN A 33 2.64 4.01 10.49
C ASN A 33 1.46 3.05 10.45
N ASN A 34 0.92 2.66 11.60
CA ASN A 34 -0.27 1.81 11.70
C ASN A 34 -1.49 2.46 11.02
N LYS A 35 -1.68 3.78 11.20
CA LYS A 35 -2.72 4.54 10.49
C LYS A 35 -2.56 4.48 8.97
N LYS A 36 -1.33 4.67 8.47
CA LYS A 36 -1.05 4.58 7.02
C LYS A 36 -1.32 3.17 6.50
N GLU A 37 -0.84 2.14 7.20
CA GLU A 37 -1.08 0.74 6.82
C GLU A 37 -2.57 0.41 6.77
N ASN A 38 -3.34 0.80 7.79
CA ASN A 38 -4.79 0.61 7.82
C ASN A 38 -5.50 1.35 6.68
N PHE A 39 -5.05 2.56 6.34
CA PHE A 39 -5.60 3.31 5.22
C PHE A 39 -5.38 2.56 3.89
N TYR A 40 -4.16 2.08 3.62
CA TYR A 40 -3.90 1.29 2.41
C TYR A 40 -4.68 -0.02 2.39
N LEU A 41 -4.74 -0.72 3.53
CA LEU A 41 -5.52 -1.95 3.66
C LEU A 41 -7.00 -1.70 3.36
N SER A 42 -7.58 -0.62 3.89
CA SER A 42 -8.98 -0.25 3.63
C SER A 42 -9.24 0.04 2.16
N GLN A 43 -8.30 0.69 1.45
CA GLN A 43 -8.42 0.92 0.02
C GLN A 43 -8.38 -0.38 -0.77
N THR A 44 -7.46 -1.29 -0.44
CA THR A 44 -7.38 -2.61 -1.08
C THR A 44 -8.66 -3.42 -0.84
N MET A 45 -9.20 -3.39 0.38
CA MET A 45 -10.50 -4.00 0.70
C MET A 45 -11.63 -3.41 -0.14
N MET A 46 -11.67 -2.09 -0.29
CA MET A 46 -12.67 -1.41 -1.13
C MET A 46 -12.54 -1.84 -2.60
N ILE A 47 -11.32 -1.84 -3.15
CA ILE A 47 -11.06 -2.28 -4.53
C ILE A 47 -11.49 -3.74 -4.73
N ASN A 48 -11.15 -4.62 -3.80
CA ASN A 48 -11.56 -6.02 -3.85
C ASN A 48 -13.07 -6.17 -3.76
N SER A 49 -13.73 -5.41 -2.89
CA SER A 49 -15.19 -5.46 -2.73
C SER A 49 -15.90 -5.01 -4.00
N ILE A 50 -15.47 -3.90 -4.58
CA ILE A 50 -15.97 -3.38 -5.87
C ILE A 50 -15.69 -4.38 -6.98
N GLY A 51 -14.48 -4.93 -7.04
CA GLY A 51 -14.06 -5.87 -8.07
C GLY A 51 -14.80 -7.20 -8.02
N VAL A 52 -15.09 -7.73 -6.83
CA VAL A 52 -15.93 -8.93 -6.65
C VAL A 52 -17.37 -8.63 -7.09
N PHE A 53 -17.89 -7.45 -6.75
CA PHE A 53 -19.26 -7.08 -7.08
C PHE A 53 -19.46 -6.83 -8.58
N PHE A 54 -18.56 -6.09 -9.25
CA PHE A 54 -18.71 -5.70 -10.65
C PHE A 54 -17.92 -6.56 -11.65
N GLY A 55 -16.82 -7.18 -11.23
CA GLY A 55 -15.87 -7.87 -12.13
C GLY A 55 -16.21 -9.34 -12.42
N GLY A 56 -17.20 -9.91 -11.73
CA GLY A 56 -17.69 -11.27 -11.98
C GLY A 56 -16.59 -12.34 -11.89
N LYS A 57 -16.74 -13.44 -12.65
CA LYS A 57 -15.84 -14.61 -12.59
C LYS A 57 -14.39 -14.35 -13.03
N LYS A 58 -14.09 -13.18 -13.62
CA LYS A 58 -12.75 -12.83 -14.13
C LYS A 58 -11.94 -12.00 -13.13
N PHE A 59 -12.57 -11.43 -12.11
CA PHE A 59 -11.86 -10.63 -11.12
C PHE A 59 -11.01 -11.51 -10.21
N LYS A 60 -9.77 -11.09 -10.00
CA LYS A 60 -8.85 -11.71 -9.03
C LYS A 60 -8.64 -10.70 -7.90
N PRO A 61 -8.99 -11.05 -6.65
CA PRO A 61 -8.74 -10.19 -5.51
C PRO A 61 -7.25 -9.89 -5.37
N VAL A 62 -6.93 -8.64 -5.07
CA VAL A 62 -5.58 -8.19 -4.72
C VAL A 62 -5.30 -8.60 -3.28
N ASP A 63 -4.31 -9.45 -3.05
CA ASP A 63 -3.88 -9.81 -1.70
C ASP A 63 -2.89 -8.76 -1.16
N PRO A 64 -3.23 -8.02 -0.10
CA PRO A 64 -2.35 -6.99 0.46
C PRO A 64 -1.10 -7.54 1.18
N PHE A 65 -1.07 -8.83 1.51
CA PHE A 65 0.05 -9.48 2.23
C PHE A 65 0.99 -10.24 1.31
N ILE A 66 0.51 -10.63 0.13
CA ILE A 66 1.38 -11.17 -0.92
C ILE A 66 2.05 -9.98 -1.59
N LYS A 67 3.36 -9.85 -1.39
CA LYS A 67 4.19 -9.01 -2.27
C LYS A 67 4.10 -9.63 -3.66
N GLU A 68 3.16 -9.15 -4.47
CA GLU A 68 3.12 -9.54 -5.88
C GLU A 68 4.51 -9.30 -6.46
N LYS A 69 4.98 -10.25 -7.28
CA LYS A 69 6.18 -10.06 -8.08
C LYS A 69 5.97 -8.77 -8.84
N VAL A 70 6.74 -7.74 -8.48
CA VAL A 70 6.80 -6.47 -9.19
C VAL A 70 6.82 -6.81 -10.67
N HIS A 71 5.72 -6.51 -11.38
CA HIS A 71 5.75 -6.61 -12.83
C HIS A 71 6.91 -5.73 -13.27
N GLU A 72 7.87 -6.31 -14.00
CA GLU A 72 8.99 -5.55 -14.54
C GLU A 72 8.44 -4.27 -15.15
N VAL A 73 8.90 -3.13 -14.64
CA VAL A 73 8.52 -1.83 -15.16
C VAL A 73 9.05 -1.80 -16.59
N VAL A 74 8.16 -2.02 -17.55
CA VAL A 74 8.48 -1.98 -18.97
C VAL A 74 8.96 -0.56 -19.29
N THR A 75 10.27 -0.40 -19.39
CA THR A 75 10.93 0.88 -19.66
C THR A 75 10.51 1.40 -21.04
N LEU A 76 10.62 2.72 -21.26
CA LEU A 76 10.30 3.32 -22.56
C LEU A 76 11.09 2.67 -23.70
N GLU A 77 12.36 2.31 -23.41
CA GLU A 77 13.28 1.64 -24.33
C GLU A 77 12.78 0.25 -24.74
N SER A 78 12.34 -0.57 -23.78
CA SER A 78 11.78 -1.90 -24.07
C SER A 78 10.50 -1.83 -24.90
N LYS A 79 9.71 -0.75 -24.77
CA LYS A 79 8.56 -0.50 -25.65
C LYS A 79 8.99 -0.15 -27.07
N SER A 80 9.98 0.72 -27.25
CA SER A 80 10.47 1.08 -28.59
C SER A 80 11.05 -0.11 -29.34
N GLU A 81 11.84 -0.96 -28.66
CA GLU A 81 12.37 -2.19 -29.26
C GLU A 81 11.25 -3.15 -29.69
N THR A 82 10.21 -3.28 -28.88
CA THR A 82 9.03 -4.10 -29.22
C THR A 82 8.29 -3.52 -30.43
N PHE A 83 8.12 -2.20 -30.51
CA PHE A 83 7.49 -1.54 -31.64
C PHE A 83 8.31 -1.69 -32.93
N GLU A 84 9.62 -1.57 -32.86
CA GLU A 84 10.52 -1.73 -34.01
C GLU A 84 10.56 -3.19 -34.49
N TYR A 85 10.58 -4.16 -33.58
CA TYR A 85 10.42 -5.57 -33.91
C TYR A 85 9.10 -5.85 -34.63
N LEU A 86 7.97 -5.34 -34.11
CA LEU A 86 6.66 -5.54 -34.73
C LEU A 86 6.61 -4.89 -36.11
N ARG A 87 7.10 -3.67 -36.24
CA ARG A 87 7.16 -2.96 -37.52
C ARG A 87 7.96 -3.75 -38.56
N ASN A 88 9.16 -4.21 -38.22
CA ASN A 88 10.00 -5.02 -39.10
C ASN A 88 9.36 -6.37 -39.50
N LYS A 89 8.56 -6.96 -38.60
CA LYS A 89 7.86 -8.23 -38.83
C LYS A 89 6.69 -8.09 -39.81
N PHE A 90 6.01 -6.94 -39.81
CA PHE A 90 4.82 -6.70 -40.63
C PHE A 90 5.08 -5.85 -41.88
N GLU A 91 6.19 -5.10 -41.96
CA GLU A 91 6.63 -4.39 -43.19
C GLU A 91 7.35 -5.29 -44.21
N ARG A 92 7.68 -6.54 -43.85
CA ARG A 92 8.24 -7.55 -44.79
C ARG A 92 7.17 -8.44 -45.46
N ARG A 93 5.91 -8.02 -45.47
CA ARG A 93 4.83 -8.60 -46.30
C ARG A 93 4.34 -7.55 -47.29
#